data_AF-A0A3D4GUT2-F1
#
_entry.id   AF-A0A3D4GUT2-F1
#
_cell.length_a   1.000
_cell.length_b   1.000
_cell.length_c   1.000
_cell.angle_alpha   90.00
_cell.angle_beta   90.00
_cell.angle_gamma   90.00
#
_symmetry.space_group_name_H-M   'P 1'
#
loop_
_entity.id
_entity.type
_entity.pdbx_description
1 polymer ?
#
loop_
_entity_poly.entity_id
_entity_poly.type
_entity_poly.pdbx_seq_one_letter_code
_entity_poly.pdbx_strand_id
1 'polypeptide(L)'
;MNIKVTEDISSRIGTSTLLAAWPGMGSVGVGALDYLRRNLEAIPFAEVDMSEFFAPEAVVVEKGIAKSFSDLPSHLFYYVEDRDLIIFESEAQIVGLGGVTLMNQVLDFVQNLNVSKIYTSAALAMPIRHSEEVQVLAAANQESLRDELVEHGVEILQEGHISGLNGLLLGAAGLRRIEAACLLATMPLYAQMMPNPKASREIVRVFERILGVEVDMEEIDEAAVQMDETMSEIEEKIRTTFSSMGKEEEVEEEFEELDEEQVPQFVMQKIEQLFLEVQQEHSKDKASQLKKELDRWNLYGLYEDRFLELFRQDPDNI
;
A
#
# COMPACT_ATOMS: atom_id res chain seq x y z
N MET A 1 -9.31 -2.13 29.09
CA MET A 1 -9.22 -2.25 27.63
C MET A 1 -9.98 -1.07 27.08
N ASN A 2 -9.34 -0.22 26.27
CA ASN A 2 -9.97 0.98 25.68
C ASN A 2 -10.76 0.61 24.43
N ILE A 3 -11.53 -0.47 24.51
CA ILE A 3 -12.40 -0.92 23.43
C ILE A 3 -13.76 -1.15 24.06
N LYS A 4 -14.74 -0.41 23.54
CA LYS A 4 -16.13 -0.45 23.96
C LYS A 4 -16.87 -1.40 23.04
N VAL A 5 -17.25 -2.56 23.57
CA VAL A 5 -18.08 -3.54 22.88
C VAL A 5 -19.55 -3.12 23.00
N THR A 6 -20.20 -2.87 21.87
CA THR A 6 -21.63 -2.52 21.80
C THR A 6 -22.51 -3.76 21.65
N GLU A 7 -21.98 -4.84 21.06
CA GLU A 7 -22.66 -6.12 20.90
C GLU A 7 -21.68 -7.29 21.12
N ASP A 8 -22.06 -8.27 21.96
CA ASP A 8 -21.26 -9.48 22.17
C ASP A 8 -21.56 -10.52 21.08
N ILE A 9 -20.58 -10.70 20.19
CA ILE A 9 -20.67 -11.60 19.04
C ILE A 9 -20.05 -12.97 19.31
N SER A 10 -19.51 -13.23 20.51
CA SER A 10 -18.67 -14.41 20.79
C SER A 10 -19.37 -15.77 20.57
N SER A 11 -20.71 -15.77 20.53
CA SER A 11 -21.53 -16.95 20.23
C SER A 11 -21.90 -17.11 18.75
N ARG A 12 -21.64 -16.09 17.93
CA ARG A 12 -21.96 -16.01 16.49
C ARG A 12 -20.75 -16.26 15.60
N ILE A 13 -19.55 -16.21 16.18
CA ILE A 13 -18.28 -16.44 15.49
C ILE A 13 -17.55 -17.64 16.09
N GLY A 14 -16.89 -18.42 15.23
CA GLY A 14 -16.00 -19.51 15.57
C GLY A 14 -14.53 -19.08 15.58
N THR A 15 -13.74 -19.65 14.68
CA THR A 15 -12.33 -19.27 14.47
C THR A 15 -12.26 -18.28 13.33
N SER A 16 -12.03 -17.01 13.66
CA SER A 16 -12.23 -15.91 12.72
C SER A 16 -10.97 -15.45 12.01
N THR A 17 -11.19 -14.89 10.82
CA THR A 17 -10.21 -14.06 10.10
C THR A 17 -10.48 -12.59 10.40
N LEU A 18 -9.42 -11.82 10.64
CA LEU A 18 -9.49 -10.36 10.74
C LEU A 18 -8.97 -9.73 9.44
N LEU A 19 -9.74 -8.84 8.84
CA LEU A 19 -9.21 -7.84 7.91
C LEU A 19 -8.98 -6.55 8.69
N ALA A 20 -7.81 -5.93 8.57
CA ALA A 20 -7.54 -4.66 9.24
C ALA A 20 -6.87 -3.65 8.31
N ALA A 21 -7.30 -2.39 8.33
CA ALA A 21 -6.60 -1.32 7.62
C ALA A 21 -6.57 -0.01 8.40
N TRP A 22 -5.45 0.69 8.24
CA TRP A 22 -5.25 2.07 8.63
C TRP A 22 -5.04 2.97 7.41
N PRO A 23 -5.37 4.27 7.50
CA PRO A 23 -5.16 5.20 6.40
C PRO A 23 -3.70 5.24 5.96
N GLY A 24 -3.47 5.31 4.66
CA GLY A 24 -2.14 5.30 4.04
C GLY A 24 -2.19 5.88 2.63
N MET A 25 -1.14 5.61 1.84
CA MET A 25 -1.04 6.11 0.47
C MET A 25 -2.27 5.72 -0.37
N GLY A 26 -2.80 6.71 -1.08
CA GLY A 26 -3.96 6.61 -1.95
C GLY A 26 -5.23 6.05 -1.30
N SER A 27 -5.31 6.00 0.03
CA SER A 27 -6.38 5.35 0.78
C SER A 27 -6.64 3.91 0.32
N VAL A 28 -5.62 3.21 -0.20
CA VAL A 28 -5.79 1.90 -0.87
C VAL A 28 -6.34 0.83 0.08
N GLY A 29 -5.68 0.64 1.22
CA GLY A 29 -6.07 -0.41 2.16
C GLY A 29 -7.44 -0.16 2.80
N VAL A 30 -7.64 1.05 3.34
CA VAL A 30 -8.94 1.45 3.93
C VAL A 30 -10.05 1.50 2.89
N GLY A 31 -9.76 1.90 1.65
CA GLY A 31 -10.75 1.92 0.58
C GLY A 31 -11.18 0.52 0.16
N ALA A 32 -10.26 -0.45 0.14
CA ALA A 32 -10.60 -1.85 -0.13
C ALA A 32 -11.45 -2.46 0.99
N LEU A 33 -11.10 -2.19 2.25
CA LEU A 33 -11.86 -2.70 3.40
C LEU A 33 -13.22 -2.04 3.51
N ASP A 34 -13.33 -0.72 3.33
CA ASP A 34 -14.61 -0.01 3.32
C ASP A 34 -15.55 -0.61 2.27
N TYR A 35 -15.02 -0.88 1.07
CA TYR A 35 -15.78 -1.47 -0.01
C TYR A 35 -16.31 -2.86 0.36
N LEU A 36 -15.46 -3.73 0.91
CA LEU A 36 -15.85 -5.07 1.38
C LEU A 36 -16.85 -4.98 2.53
N ARG A 37 -16.61 -4.11 3.50
CA ARG A 37 -17.47 -3.92 4.66
C ARG A 37 -18.89 -3.54 4.25
N ARG A 38 -19.03 -2.63 3.28
CA ARG A 38 -20.34 -2.22 2.73
C ARG A 38 -21.02 -3.35 1.95
N ASN A 39 -20.30 -4.01 1.04
CA ASN A 39 -20.85 -5.05 0.18
C ASN A 39 -21.18 -6.36 0.92
N LEU A 40 -20.48 -6.63 2.03
CA LEU A 40 -20.75 -7.78 2.90
C LEU A 40 -21.71 -7.43 4.04
N GLU A 41 -22.30 -6.22 4.04
CA GLU A 41 -23.25 -5.75 5.03
C GLU A 41 -22.75 -5.91 6.49
N ALA A 42 -21.46 -5.66 6.71
CA ALA A 42 -20.83 -5.90 8.01
C ALA A 42 -21.40 -4.98 9.09
N ILE A 43 -21.65 -5.53 10.28
CA ILE A 43 -22.35 -4.89 11.38
C ILE A 43 -21.34 -4.42 12.45
N PRO A 44 -21.35 -3.15 12.88
CA PRO A 44 -20.43 -2.66 13.91
C PRO A 44 -20.75 -3.24 15.28
N PHE A 45 -19.75 -3.74 16.01
CA PHE A 45 -19.94 -4.35 17.33
C PHE A 45 -18.96 -3.88 18.40
N ALA A 46 -17.87 -3.20 18.03
CA ALA A 46 -16.96 -2.60 18.99
C ALA A 46 -16.23 -1.37 18.42
N GLU A 47 -15.80 -0.48 19.30
CA GLU A 47 -15.10 0.76 18.97
C GLU A 47 -13.91 0.96 19.90
N VAL A 48 -12.77 1.40 19.38
CA VAL A 48 -11.63 1.82 20.20
C VAL A 48 -11.87 3.24 20.74
N ASP A 49 -11.70 3.43 22.05
CA ASP A 49 -11.72 4.75 22.65
C ASP A 49 -10.43 5.52 22.32
N MET A 50 -10.58 6.55 21.48
CA MET A 50 -9.48 7.34 20.95
C MET A 50 -9.09 8.54 21.80
N SER A 51 -9.74 8.74 22.96
CA SER A 51 -9.50 9.89 23.83
C SER A 51 -8.09 9.94 24.44
N GLU A 52 -7.39 8.81 24.51
CA GLU A 52 -5.97 8.77 24.92
C GLU A 52 -5.00 9.20 23.82
N PHE A 53 -5.44 9.20 22.56
CA PHE A 53 -4.59 9.43 21.40
C PHE A 53 -4.85 10.77 20.71
N PHE A 54 -6.07 11.29 20.81
CA PHE A 54 -6.50 12.52 20.16
C PHE A 54 -7.13 13.47 21.17
N ALA A 55 -6.81 14.76 21.03
CA ALA A 55 -7.54 15.84 21.68
C ALA A 55 -8.46 16.50 20.65
N PRO A 56 -9.68 16.92 21.04
CA PRO A 56 -10.52 17.67 20.12
C PRO A 56 -9.88 19.00 19.72
N GLU A 57 -9.84 19.28 18.41
CA GLU A 57 -9.17 20.46 17.86
C GLU A 57 -10.11 21.63 17.60
N ALA A 58 -11.42 21.36 17.49
CA ALA A 58 -12.42 22.36 17.14
C ALA A 58 -13.72 22.20 17.96
N VAL A 59 -14.56 23.24 17.89
CA VAL A 59 -15.95 23.20 18.35
C VAL A 59 -16.89 23.23 17.16
N VAL A 60 -17.95 22.43 17.20
CA VAL A 60 -19.02 22.46 16.21
C VAL A 60 -19.94 23.64 16.51
N VAL A 61 -20.08 24.55 15.54
CA VAL A 61 -20.96 25.72 15.64
C VAL A 61 -22.16 25.54 14.73
N GLU A 62 -23.35 25.47 15.33
CA GLU A 62 -24.61 25.41 14.61
C GLU A 62 -25.45 26.65 14.89
N LYS A 63 -25.87 27.33 13.82
CA LYS A 63 -26.69 28.55 13.92
C LYS A 63 -26.05 29.62 14.84
N GLY A 64 -24.73 29.73 14.81
CA GLY A 64 -23.95 30.67 15.64
C GLY A 64 -23.77 30.25 17.10
N ILE A 65 -24.13 29.01 17.47
CA ILE A 65 -23.99 28.49 18.84
C ILE A 65 -23.00 27.33 18.85
N ALA A 66 -21.99 27.40 19.72
CA ALA A 66 -21.10 26.26 19.99
C ALA A 66 -21.91 25.14 20.66
N LYS A 67 -21.95 23.96 20.03
CA LYS A 67 -22.76 22.80 20.45
C LYS A 67 -21.93 21.74 21.17
N SER A 68 -20.81 21.37 20.59
CA SER A 68 -19.95 20.26 21.03
C SER A 68 -18.53 20.49 20.54
N PHE A 69 -17.61 19.62 20.97
CA PHE A 69 -16.33 19.47 20.29
C PHE A 69 -16.52 18.73 18.96
N SER A 70 -15.53 18.83 18.06
CA SER A 70 -15.42 17.95 16.90
C SER A 70 -15.26 16.50 17.33
N ASP A 71 -15.84 15.58 16.57
CA ASP A 71 -15.71 14.14 16.81
C ASP A 71 -14.25 13.70 16.65
N LEU A 72 -13.87 12.65 17.39
CA LEU A 72 -12.56 12.01 17.26
C LEU A 72 -12.60 11.00 16.10
N PRO A 73 -11.46 10.67 15.47
CA PRO A 73 -11.42 9.68 14.40
C PRO A 73 -11.90 8.30 14.86
N SER A 74 -12.83 7.71 14.13
CA SER A 74 -13.44 6.42 14.44
C SER A 74 -12.48 5.25 14.20
N HIS A 75 -12.55 4.25 15.07
CA HIS A 75 -11.76 3.02 14.99
C HIS A 75 -12.68 1.85 15.36
N LEU A 76 -13.26 1.22 14.35
CA LEU A 76 -14.43 0.36 14.52
C LEU A 76 -14.14 -1.08 14.09
N PHE A 77 -14.74 -2.00 14.85
CA PHE A 77 -14.80 -3.41 14.51
C PHE A 77 -16.20 -3.76 14.01
N TYR A 78 -16.23 -4.49 12.91
CA TYR A 78 -17.42 -5.02 12.28
C TYR A 78 -17.33 -6.53 12.20
N TYR A 79 -18.47 -7.21 12.24
CA TYR A 79 -18.57 -8.64 11.94
C TYR A 79 -19.51 -8.86 10.77
N VAL A 80 -19.27 -9.92 10.01
CA VAL A 80 -20.17 -10.34 8.93
C VAL A 80 -21.00 -11.51 9.44
N GLU A 81 -22.33 -11.41 9.37
CA GLU A 81 -23.21 -12.51 9.78
C GLU A 81 -22.97 -13.78 8.96
N ASP A 82 -23.15 -14.93 9.61
CA ASP A 82 -22.93 -16.26 9.03
C ASP A 82 -21.52 -16.49 8.44
N ARG A 83 -20.54 -15.68 8.85
CA ARG A 83 -19.13 -15.81 8.47
C ARG A 83 -18.23 -15.61 9.68
N ASP A 84 -17.16 -16.39 9.74
CA ASP A 84 -16.08 -16.21 10.72
C ASP A 84 -15.13 -15.07 10.27
N LEU A 85 -15.69 -13.87 10.08
CA LEU A 85 -15.00 -12.70 9.52
C LEU A 85 -15.24 -11.45 10.37
N ILE A 86 -14.14 -10.81 10.76
CA ILE A 86 -14.11 -9.52 11.44
C ILE A 86 -13.38 -8.53 10.54
N ILE A 87 -13.88 -7.30 10.47
CA ILE A 87 -13.23 -6.18 9.77
C ILE A 87 -12.93 -5.09 10.79
N PHE A 88 -11.69 -4.59 10.79
CA PHE A 88 -11.28 -3.43 11.56
C PHE A 88 -10.89 -2.29 10.62
N GLU A 89 -11.55 -1.15 10.78
CA GLU A 89 -11.30 0.06 10.02
C GLU A 89 -10.94 1.21 10.95
N SER A 90 -9.97 2.00 10.51
CA SER A 90 -9.50 3.19 11.22
C SER A 90 -9.58 4.42 10.31
N GLU A 91 -10.01 5.54 10.89
CA GLU A 91 -10.02 6.85 10.22
C GLU A 91 -8.71 7.63 10.42
N ALA A 92 -7.78 7.17 11.28
CA ALA A 92 -6.52 7.85 11.52
C ALA A 92 -5.36 6.90 11.82
N GLN A 93 -4.20 7.16 11.22
CA GLN A 93 -2.97 6.42 11.53
C GLN A 93 -2.16 7.14 12.63
N ILE A 94 -2.01 6.49 13.79
CA ILE A 94 -1.18 6.99 14.88
C ILE A 94 0.26 6.51 14.70
N VAL A 95 1.22 7.42 14.84
CA VAL A 95 2.66 7.13 14.72
C VAL A 95 3.32 6.88 16.09
N GLY A 96 4.49 6.23 16.07
CA GLY A 96 5.32 6.05 17.26
C GLY A 96 4.68 5.17 18.34
N LEU A 97 4.94 5.49 19.62
CA LEU A 97 4.47 4.69 20.77
C LEU A 97 2.94 4.62 20.88
N GLY A 98 2.22 5.68 20.46
CA GLY A 98 0.76 5.66 20.43
C GLY A 98 0.23 4.62 19.46
N GLY A 99 0.80 4.56 18.25
CA GLY A 99 0.47 3.55 17.25
C GLY A 99 0.78 2.12 17.71
N VAL A 100 1.94 1.92 18.35
CA VAL A 100 2.31 0.63 18.95
C VAL A 100 1.32 0.23 20.04
N THR A 101 0.84 1.18 20.85
CA THR A 101 -0.16 0.93 21.90
C THR A 101 -1.50 0.53 21.29
N LEU A 102 -2.00 1.29 20.32
CA LEU A 102 -3.24 0.98 19.59
C LEU A 102 -3.18 -0.42 18.94
N MET A 103 -2.10 -0.71 18.21
CA MET A 103 -1.89 -2.00 17.56
C MET A 103 -1.95 -3.17 18.57
N ASN A 104 -1.31 -3.01 19.73
CA ASN A 104 -1.36 -4.03 20.78
C ASN A 104 -2.78 -4.18 21.37
N GLN A 105 -3.52 -3.09 21.55
CA GLN A 105 -4.91 -3.14 22.01
C GLN A 105 -5.82 -3.88 21.01
N VAL A 106 -5.64 -3.63 19.71
CA VAL A 106 -6.35 -4.36 18.64
C VAL A 106 -6.02 -5.86 18.71
N LEU A 107 -4.73 -6.22 18.78
CA LEU A 107 -4.29 -7.61 18.86
C LEU A 107 -4.76 -8.31 20.14
N ASP A 108 -4.76 -7.62 21.29
CA ASP A 108 -5.28 -8.16 22.56
C ASP A 108 -6.77 -8.49 22.43
N PHE A 109 -7.53 -7.60 21.79
CA PHE A 109 -8.97 -7.78 21.63
C PHE A 109 -9.31 -8.94 20.70
N VAL A 110 -8.72 -8.99 19.51
CA VAL A 110 -9.05 -10.02 18.51
C VAL A 110 -8.58 -11.41 18.93
N GLN A 111 -7.52 -11.51 19.75
CA GLN A 111 -7.10 -12.77 20.33
C GLN A 111 -8.15 -13.34 21.30
N ASN A 112 -8.89 -12.49 22.03
CA ASN A 112 -10.01 -12.92 22.87
C ASN A 112 -11.22 -13.39 22.05
N LEU A 113 -11.29 -13.01 20.77
CA LEU A 113 -12.32 -13.42 19.81
C LEU A 113 -11.92 -14.64 18.98
N ASN A 114 -10.86 -15.36 19.37
CA ASN A 114 -10.32 -16.52 18.65
C ASN A 114 -9.95 -16.24 17.18
N VAL A 115 -9.49 -15.02 16.88
CA VAL A 115 -8.91 -14.73 15.57
C VAL A 115 -7.62 -15.51 15.38
N SER A 116 -7.55 -16.35 14.37
CA SER A 116 -6.37 -17.17 14.05
C SER A 116 -5.55 -16.60 12.89
N LYS A 117 -6.18 -15.79 12.03
CA LYS A 117 -5.58 -15.26 10.80
C LYS A 117 -5.89 -13.77 10.64
N ILE A 118 -4.90 -12.97 10.27
CA ILE A 118 -5.05 -11.53 10.05
C ILE A 118 -4.53 -11.14 8.66
N TYR A 119 -5.30 -10.37 7.92
CA TYR A 119 -4.83 -9.71 6.71
C TYR A 119 -4.89 -8.20 6.88
N THR A 120 -3.80 -7.53 6.55
CA THR A 120 -3.78 -6.09 6.35
C THR A 120 -3.64 -5.75 4.88
N SER A 121 -3.97 -4.52 4.52
CA SER A 121 -3.80 -4.02 3.15
C SER A 121 -3.19 -2.62 3.14
N ALA A 122 -2.35 -2.37 2.16
CA ALA A 122 -1.67 -1.09 1.94
C ALA A 122 -1.34 -0.92 0.45
N ALA A 123 -0.72 0.20 0.12
CA ALA A 123 -0.21 0.47 -1.22
C ALA A 123 1.31 0.28 -1.28
N LEU A 124 1.80 -0.05 -2.47
CA LEU A 124 3.21 -0.03 -2.83
C LEU A 124 3.42 1.02 -3.92
N ALA A 125 3.94 2.18 -3.54
CA ALA A 125 4.23 3.25 -4.48
C ALA A 125 5.45 2.91 -5.34
N MET A 126 5.29 2.97 -6.67
CA MET A 126 6.31 2.59 -7.66
C MET A 126 6.43 3.64 -8.77
N PRO A 127 7.59 3.75 -9.45
CA PRO A 127 7.76 4.63 -10.60
C PRO A 127 7.06 4.04 -11.84
N ILE A 128 5.73 3.98 -11.79
CA ILE A 128 4.84 3.46 -12.82
C ILE A 128 3.82 4.53 -13.22
N ARG A 129 3.25 4.42 -14.41
CA ARG A 129 2.15 5.28 -14.87
C ARG A 129 0.81 4.80 -14.31
N HIS A 130 -0.17 5.69 -14.17
CA HIS A 130 -1.53 5.30 -13.76
C HIS A 130 -2.18 4.30 -14.72
N SER A 131 -1.79 4.33 -16.00
CA SER A 131 -2.30 3.42 -17.04
C SER A 131 -1.74 2.00 -16.96
N GLU A 132 -0.68 1.75 -16.18
CA GLU A 132 -0.15 0.41 -15.98
C GLU A 132 -1.11 -0.45 -15.14
N GLU A 133 -0.98 -1.78 -15.29
CA GLU A 133 -1.78 -2.72 -14.51
C GLU A 133 -1.32 -2.71 -13.05
N VAL A 134 -2.29 -2.73 -12.13
CA VAL A 134 -2.01 -2.87 -10.71
C VAL A 134 -1.68 -4.32 -10.40
N GLN A 135 -0.55 -4.54 -9.73
CA GLN A 135 -0.17 -5.84 -9.19
C GLN A 135 -0.43 -5.85 -7.68
N VAL A 136 -0.78 -7.00 -7.13
CA VAL A 136 -0.88 -7.18 -5.67
C VAL A 136 0.22 -8.13 -5.21
N LEU A 137 1.09 -7.59 -4.37
CA LEU A 137 2.13 -8.36 -3.69
C LEU A 137 1.70 -8.65 -2.25
N ALA A 138 2.32 -9.64 -1.62
CA ALA A 138 2.11 -9.93 -0.21
C ALA A 138 3.40 -10.28 0.53
N ALA A 139 3.41 -9.96 1.82
CA ALA A 139 4.35 -10.53 2.78
C ALA A 139 3.57 -11.22 3.89
N ALA A 140 3.97 -12.42 4.28
CA ALA A 140 3.35 -13.21 5.35
C ALA A 140 4.36 -13.49 6.46
N ASN A 141 3.87 -13.68 7.69
CA ASN A 141 4.70 -14.00 8.85
C ASN A 141 4.92 -15.51 9.06
N GLN A 142 4.30 -16.35 8.22
CA GLN A 142 4.42 -17.82 8.24
C GLN A 142 4.48 -18.37 6.82
N GLU A 143 5.27 -19.43 6.63
CA GLU A 143 5.46 -20.08 5.32
C GLU A 143 4.16 -20.69 4.78
N SER A 144 3.35 -21.30 5.66
CA SER A 144 2.04 -21.86 5.28
C SER A 144 1.12 -20.81 4.66
N LEU A 145 1.01 -19.64 5.31
CA LEU A 145 0.16 -18.55 4.82
C LEU A 145 0.74 -17.90 3.56
N ARG A 146 2.07 -17.81 3.42
CA ARG A 146 2.72 -17.38 2.18
C ARG A 146 2.32 -18.29 1.02
N ASP A 147 2.41 -19.61 1.23
CA ASP A 147 2.15 -20.59 0.18
C ASP A 147 0.66 -20.60 -0.21
N GLU A 148 -0.25 -20.47 0.77
CA GLU A 148 -1.69 -20.27 0.54
C GLU A 148 -1.97 -19.03 -0.34
N LEU A 149 -1.29 -17.91 -0.10
CA LEU A 149 -1.46 -16.70 -0.91
C LEU A 149 -1.01 -16.89 -2.37
N VAL A 150 0.03 -17.70 -2.62
CA VAL A 150 0.45 -18.05 -3.98
C VAL A 150 -0.64 -18.87 -4.69
N GLU A 151 -1.31 -19.79 -3.99
CA GLU A 151 -2.44 -20.54 -4.54
C GLU A 151 -3.63 -19.63 -4.94
N HIS A 152 -3.78 -18.49 -4.25
CA HIS A 152 -4.73 -17.43 -4.61
C HIS A 152 -4.24 -16.45 -5.69
N GLY A 153 -3.08 -16.73 -6.31
CA GLY A 153 -2.50 -15.94 -7.39
C GLY A 153 -1.92 -14.60 -6.94
N VAL A 154 -1.48 -14.50 -5.68
CA VAL A 154 -0.85 -13.30 -5.12
C VAL A 154 0.67 -13.42 -5.27
N GLU A 155 1.33 -12.36 -5.76
CA GLU A 155 2.79 -12.32 -5.88
C GLU A 155 3.42 -12.13 -4.48
N ILE A 156 4.58 -12.73 -4.22
CA ILE A 156 5.25 -12.60 -2.92
C ILE A 156 6.35 -11.56 -2.99
N LEU A 157 6.27 -10.55 -2.11
CA LEU A 157 7.33 -9.58 -1.88
C LEU A 157 8.54 -10.31 -1.25
N GLN A 158 9.59 -10.51 -2.05
CA GLN A 158 10.78 -11.25 -1.61
C GLN A 158 11.61 -10.45 -0.59
N GLU A 159 11.80 -9.16 -0.86
CA GLU A 159 12.62 -8.26 -0.05
C GLU A 159 11.97 -6.88 -0.01
N GLY A 160 12.08 -6.19 1.13
CA GLY A 160 11.55 -4.85 1.30
C GLY A 160 11.21 -4.51 2.74
N HIS A 161 10.66 -3.32 2.94
CA HIS A 161 10.17 -2.83 4.23
C HIS A 161 8.72 -2.41 4.10
N ILE A 162 7.87 -2.89 5.02
CA ILE A 162 6.48 -2.45 5.11
C ILE A 162 6.35 -1.60 6.37
N SER A 163 6.15 -0.30 6.18
CA SER A 163 5.99 0.67 7.26
C SER A 163 4.51 0.89 7.61
N GLY A 164 4.26 1.73 8.61
CA GLY A 164 2.91 2.04 9.07
C GLY A 164 2.23 0.89 9.81
N LEU A 165 1.05 1.15 10.36
CA LEU A 165 0.32 0.17 11.19
C LEU A 165 -0.10 -1.08 10.39
N ASN A 166 -0.38 -0.93 9.09
CA ASN A 166 -0.66 -2.06 8.20
C ASN A 166 0.51 -3.05 8.14
N GLY A 167 1.76 -2.57 8.07
CA GLY A 167 2.96 -3.42 8.08
C GLY A 167 3.41 -3.85 9.48
N LEU A 168 3.32 -2.95 10.46
CA LEU A 168 3.75 -3.25 11.83
C LEU A 168 2.88 -4.32 12.49
N LEU A 169 1.57 -4.35 12.19
CA LEU A 169 0.67 -5.38 12.72
C LEU A 169 1.10 -6.78 12.27
N LEU A 170 1.53 -6.96 11.02
CA LEU A 170 2.05 -8.22 10.50
C LEU A 170 3.18 -8.77 11.39
N GLY A 171 4.15 -7.91 11.72
CA GLY A 171 5.27 -8.27 12.59
C GLY A 171 4.82 -8.54 14.03
N ALA A 172 3.93 -7.69 14.58
CA ALA A 172 3.43 -7.84 15.94
C ALA A 172 2.56 -9.10 16.14
N ALA A 173 1.76 -9.46 15.15
CA ALA A 173 0.98 -10.70 15.12
C ALA A 173 1.91 -11.94 15.16
N GLY A 174 3.05 -11.88 14.46
CA GLY A 174 4.06 -12.94 14.47
C GLY A 174 4.63 -13.20 15.86
N LEU A 175 4.88 -12.15 16.65
CA LEU A 175 5.32 -12.28 18.06
C LEU A 175 4.28 -12.96 18.96
N ARG A 176 3.01 -12.96 18.54
CA ARG A 176 1.87 -13.57 19.25
C ARG A 176 1.45 -14.92 18.66
N ARG A 177 2.17 -15.43 17.65
CA ARG A 177 1.85 -16.67 16.93
C ARG A 177 0.48 -16.65 16.26
N ILE A 178 0.05 -15.48 15.80
CA ILE A 178 -1.14 -15.33 14.95
C ILE A 178 -0.65 -15.29 13.51
N GLU A 179 -1.25 -16.10 12.64
CA GLU A 179 -0.96 -16.05 11.20
C GLU A 179 -1.36 -14.68 10.66
N ALA A 180 -0.46 -14.01 9.95
CA ALA A 180 -0.77 -12.73 9.36
C ALA A 180 -0.07 -12.50 8.02
N ALA A 181 -0.72 -11.74 7.15
CA ALA A 181 -0.15 -11.24 5.91
C ALA A 181 -0.56 -9.79 5.63
N CYS A 182 0.29 -9.05 4.92
CA CYS A 182 -0.01 -7.71 4.41
C CYS A 182 -0.04 -7.76 2.89
N LEU A 183 -1.17 -7.34 2.30
CA LEU A 183 -1.36 -7.18 0.85
C LEU A 183 -0.98 -5.77 0.42
N LEU A 184 -0.28 -5.66 -0.71
CA LEU A 184 0.33 -4.43 -1.21
C LEU A 184 -0.02 -4.24 -2.68
N ALA A 185 -0.97 -3.36 -2.98
CA ALA A 185 -1.31 -3.05 -4.37
C ALA A 185 -0.38 -1.95 -4.91
N THR A 186 0.18 -2.16 -6.11
CA THR A 186 1.04 -1.17 -6.74
C THR A 186 0.26 0.10 -7.10
N MET A 187 0.93 1.25 -6.99
CA MET A 187 0.37 2.53 -7.44
C MET A 187 1.47 3.48 -7.93
N PRO A 188 1.13 4.48 -8.76
CA PRO A 188 2.08 5.49 -9.18
C PRO A 188 2.66 6.28 -7.99
N LEU A 189 3.98 6.47 -7.97
CA LEU A 189 4.70 7.16 -6.90
C LEU A 189 4.25 8.61 -6.72
N TYR A 190 3.87 9.28 -7.80
CA TYR A 190 3.36 10.67 -7.76
C TYR A 190 1.91 10.77 -7.24
N ALA A 191 1.20 9.65 -7.10
CA ALA A 191 -0.22 9.61 -6.74
C ALA A 191 -0.49 9.34 -5.26
N GLN A 192 0.53 9.32 -4.39
CA GLN A 192 0.42 8.89 -2.99
C GLN A 192 -0.65 9.64 -2.18
N MET A 193 -0.90 10.91 -2.50
CA MET A 193 -1.86 11.77 -1.80
C MET A 193 -3.25 11.79 -2.45
N MET A 194 -3.45 11.08 -3.56
CA MET A 194 -4.70 11.03 -4.31
C MET A 194 -5.39 9.68 -4.11
N PRO A 195 -6.72 9.63 -3.91
CA PRO A 195 -7.44 8.35 -3.84
C PRO A 195 -7.13 7.46 -5.03
N ASN A 196 -6.84 6.19 -4.78
CA ASN A 196 -6.53 5.21 -5.80
C ASN A 196 -7.50 4.01 -5.74
N PRO A 197 -8.76 4.18 -6.18
CA PRO A 197 -9.75 3.10 -6.22
C PRO A 197 -9.32 1.94 -7.12
N LYS A 198 -8.51 2.19 -8.15
CA LYS A 198 -7.95 1.14 -9.03
C LYS A 198 -7.07 0.17 -8.25
N ALA A 199 -6.23 0.67 -7.35
CA ALA A 199 -5.43 -0.17 -6.47
C ALA A 199 -6.27 -0.85 -5.38
N SER A 200 -7.22 -0.13 -4.76
CA SER A 200 -8.16 -0.74 -3.80
C SER A 200 -8.94 -1.90 -4.42
N ARG A 201 -9.36 -1.77 -5.67
CA ARG A 201 -10.09 -2.79 -6.42
C ARG A 201 -9.33 -4.11 -6.50
N GLU A 202 -8.04 -4.07 -6.83
CA GLU A 202 -7.27 -5.31 -6.95
C GLU A 202 -7.09 -6.01 -5.60
N ILE A 203 -7.02 -5.24 -4.49
CA ILE A 203 -7.08 -5.81 -3.14
C ILE A 203 -8.43 -6.49 -2.89
N VAL A 204 -9.55 -5.85 -3.27
CA VAL A 204 -10.90 -6.44 -3.16
C VAL A 204 -10.96 -7.78 -3.92
N ARG A 205 -10.48 -7.82 -5.17
CA ARG A 205 -10.44 -9.05 -5.98
C ARG A 205 -9.62 -10.17 -5.33
N VAL A 206 -8.51 -9.81 -4.66
CA VAL A 206 -7.71 -10.79 -3.88
C VAL A 206 -8.51 -11.32 -2.70
N PHE A 207 -9.19 -10.44 -1.95
CA PHE A 207 -10.03 -10.86 -0.83
C PHE A 207 -11.24 -11.70 -1.25
N GLU A 208 -11.85 -11.46 -2.41
CA GLU A 208 -12.88 -12.35 -2.97
C GLU A 208 -12.38 -13.80 -3.07
N ARG A 209 -11.15 -13.98 -3.59
CA ARG A 209 -10.53 -15.30 -3.75
C ARG A 209 -10.16 -15.95 -2.41
N ILE A 210 -9.60 -15.17 -1.48
CA ILE A 210 -9.20 -15.66 -0.16
C ILE A 210 -10.43 -16.06 0.67
N LEU A 211 -11.48 -15.24 0.65
CA LEU A 211 -12.67 -15.43 1.50
C LEU A 211 -13.74 -16.30 0.85
N GLY A 212 -13.63 -16.58 -0.46
CA GLY A 212 -14.68 -17.26 -1.23
C GLY A 212 -15.99 -16.46 -1.22
N VAL A 213 -15.89 -15.14 -1.42
CA VAL A 213 -17.04 -14.22 -1.53
C VAL A 213 -17.14 -13.70 -2.96
N GLU A 214 -18.34 -13.26 -3.32
CA GLU A 214 -18.60 -12.50 -4.53
C GLU A 214 -19.21 -11.17 -4.09
N VAL A 215 -18.59 -10.06 -4.47
CA VAL A 215 -19.08 -8.71 -4.21
C VAL A 215 -19.37 -8.00 -5.53
N ASP A 216 -20.34 -7.09 -5.54
CA ASP A 216 -20.59 -6.27 -6.71
C ASP A 216 -19.39 -5.35 -6.95
N MET A 217 -18.83 -5.35 -8.16
CA MET A 217 -17.64 -4.60 -8.53
C MET A 217 -17.96 -3.34 -9.34
N GLU A 218 -19.23 -3.10 -9.70
CA GLU A 218 -19.63 -2.00 -10.59
C GLU A 218 -19.17 -0.63 -10.05
N GLU A 219 -19.48 -0.31 -8.79
CA GLU A 219 -19.13 0.98 -8.16
C GLU A 219 -17.61 1.22 -8.14
N ILE A 220 -16.82 0.23 -7.76
CA ILE A 220 -15.35 0.39 -7.67
C ILE A 220 -14.67 0.36 -9.04
N ASP A 221 -15.23 -0.34 -10.01
CA ASP A 221 -14.77 -0.32 -11.40
C ASP A 221 -15.01 1.05 -12.04
N GLU A 222 -16.18 1.65 -11.83
CA GLU A 222 -16.47 3.02 -12.27
C GLU A 222 -15.52 4.05 -11.62
N ALA A 223 -15.28 3.92 -10.31
CA ALA A 223 -14.35 4.80 -9.61
C ALA A 223 -12.91 4.67 -10.14
N ALA A 224 -12.48 3.46 -10.51
CA ALA A 224 -11.17 3.23 -11.12
C ALA A 224 -11.06 3.90 -12.50
N VAL A 225 -12.10 3.83 -13.33
CA VAL A 225 -12.15 4.53 -14.63
C VAL A 225 -12.07 6.05 -14.46
N GLN A 226 -12.86 6.61 -13.53
CA GLN A 226 -12.85 8.05 -13.26
C GLN A 226 -11.50 8.55 -12.76
N MET A 227 -10.80 7.75 -11.95
CA MET A 227 -9.44 8.04 -11.51
C MET A 227 -8.50 8.11 -12.71
N ASP A 228 -8.53 7.11 -13.60
CA ASP A 228 -7.67 7.07 -14.78
C ASP A 228 -7.91 8.25 -15.73
N GLU A 229 -9.16 8.65 -15.93
CA GLU A 229 -9.52 9.85 -16.69
C GLU A 229 -8.96 11.12 -16.04
N THR A 230 -9.17 11.29 -14.73
CA THR A 230 -8.68 12.45 -13.97
C THR A 230 -7.16 12.56 -14.03
N MET A 231 -6.45 11.44 -13.90
CA MET A 231 -4.99 11.41 -13.99
C MET A 231 -4.50 11.77 -15.39
N SER A 232 -5.17 11.26 -16.43
CA SER A 232 -4.87 11.62 -17.82
C SER A 232 -5.06 13.12 -18.08
N GLU A 233 -6.09 13.74 -17.51
CA GLU A 233 -6.28 15.19 -17.60
C GLU A 233 -5.21 15.99 -16.88
N ILE A 234 -4.77 15.52 -15.70
CA ILE A 234 -3.70 16.16 -14.93
C ILE A 234 -2.40 16.13 -15.74
N GLU A 235 -2.04 14.97 -16.29
CA GLU A 235 -0.85 14.81 -17.15
C GLU A 235 -0.91 15.71 -18.39
N GLU A 236 -2.09 15.81 -19.03
CA GLU A 236 -2.28 16.69 -20.19
C GLU A 236 -2.13 18.17 -19.85
N LYS A 237 -2.72 18.60 -18.72
CA LYS A 237 -2.64 19.99 -18.24
C LYS A 237 -1.21 20.36 -17.90
N ILE A 238 -0.50 19.49 -17.19
CA ILE A 238 0.94 19.64 -16.90
C ILE A 238 1.69 19.82 -18.21
N ARG A 239 1.57 18.87 -19.16
CA ARG A 239 2.25 18.95 -20.46
C ARG A 239 1.96 20.25 -21.21
N THR A 240 0.69 20.68 -21.24
CA THR A 240 0.26 21.90 -21.94
C THR A 240 0.80 23.16 -21.26
N THR A 241 0.75 23.23 -19.93
CA THR A 241 1.28 24.35 -19.15
C THR A 241 2.79 24.49 -19.36
N PHE A 242 3.55 23.40 -19.23
CA PHE A 242 5.00 23.40 -19.47
C PHE A 242 5.34 23.73 -20.94
N SER A 243 4.60 23.19 -21.91
CA SER A 243 4.76 23.52 -23.34
C SER A 243 4.42 24.99 -23.66
N SER A 244 3.49 25.60 -22.91
CA SER A 244 3.12 27.01 -23.08
C SER A 244 4.10 27.99 -22.44
N MET A 245 4.86 27.52 -21.44
CA MET A 245 5.95 28.27 -20.81
C MET A 245 7.26 28.19 -21.62
N GLY A 246 7.46 27.14 -22.42
CA GLY A 246 8.66 26.92 -23.25
C GLY A 246 8.61 27.45 -24.69
N LYS A 247 8.01 28.63 -24.94
CA LYS A 247 8.13 29.30 -26.26
C LYS A 247 9.31 30.28 -26.39
N GLU A 248 10.15 30.38 -25.36
CA GLU A 248 11.52 30.85 -25.49
C GLU A 248 12.39 29.86 -24.71
N GLU A 249 13.38 29.28 -25.41
CA GLU A 249 14.33 28.23 -24.99
C GLU A 249 13.85 26.78 -25.24
N GLU A 250 14.59 26.10 -26.13
CA GLU A 250 14.56 24.65 -26.31
C GLU A 250 14.85 24.02 -24.95
N VAL A 251 13.82 23.49 -24.29
CA VAL A 251 13.97 22.66 -23.12
C VAL A 251 14.47 21.31 -23.62
N GLU A 252 15.79 21.12 -23.61
CA GLU A 252 16.34 19.78 -23.37
C GLU A 252 15.72 19.30 -22.06
N GLU A 253 15.12 18.11 -22.07
CA GLU A 253 14.45 17.52 -20.92
C GLU A 253 15.47 17.33 -19.77
N GLU A 254 15.64 18.32 -18.90
CA GLU A 254 16.25 18.14 -17.59
C GLU A 254 15.26 17.36 -16.73
N PHE A 255 15.31 16.03 -16.85
CA PHE A 255 14.70 15.12 -15.89
C PHE A 255 15.49 15.24 -14.57
N GLU A 256 14.80 15.57 -13.47
CA GLU A 256 15.42 15.51 -12.14
C GLU A 256 15.94 14.09 -11.88
N GLU A 257 17.26 13.95 -11.81
CA GLU A 257 17.94 12.71 -11.41
C GLU A 257 17.51 12.35 -9.98
N LEU A 258 17.11 11.09 -9.76
CA LEU A 258 16.79 10.63 -8.40
C LEU A 258 18.07 10.55 -7.57
N ASP A 259 18.05 11.11 -6.36
CA ASP A 259 19.13 10.98 -5.38
C ASP A 259 19.30 9.50 -4.99
N GLU A 260 20.51 8.96 -5.03
CA GLU A 260 20.79 7.53 -4.79
C GLU A 260 20.23 7.04 -3.45
N GLU A 261 20.09 7.94 -2.46
CA GLU A 261 19.54 7.67 -1.14
C GLU A 261 18.06 7.24 -1.17
N GLN A 262 17.31 7.55 -2.23
CA GLN A 262 15.89 7.18 -2.38
C GLN A 262 15.69 5.85 -3.12
N VAL A 263 16.76 5.28 -3.68
CA VAL A 263 16.70 4.01 -4.40
C VAL A 263 16.88 2.85 -3.41
N PRO A 264 16.00 1.83 -3.43
CA PRO A 264 16.16 0.67 -2.55
C PRO A 264 17.54 0.03 -2.70
N GLN A 265 18.19 -0.30 -1.58
CA GLN A 265 19.58 -0.78 -1.56
C GLN A 265 19.80 -2.04 -2.43
N PHE A 266 18.79 -2.91 -2.56
CA PHE A 266 18.87 -4.12 -3.39
C PHE A 266 18.93 -3.79 -4.90
N VAL A 267 18.30 -2.69 -5.33
CA VAL A 267 18.37 -2.19 -6.71
C VAL A 267 19.77 -1.70 -7.01
N MET A 268 20.36 -0.94 -6.09
CA MET A 268 21.75 -0.49 -6.22
C MET A 268 22.71 -1.68 -6.31
N GLN A 269 22.52 -2.71 -5.49
CA GLN A 269 23.30 -3.95 -5.56
C GLN A 269 23.12 -4.67 -6.90
N LYS A 270 21.90 -4.73 -7.43
CA LYS A 270 21.59 -5.33 -8.74
C LYS A 270 22.27 -4.56 -9.87
N ILE A 271 22.25 -3.23 -9.83
CA ILE A 271 22.92 -2.35 -10.81
C ILE A 271 24.43 -2.60 -10.78
N GLU A 272 25.05 -2.60 -9.60
CA GLU A 272 26.49 -2.87 -9.45
C GLU A 272 26.87 -4.27 -9.94
N GLN A 273 26.05 -5.29 -9.65
CA GLN A 273 26.26 -6.64 -10.15
C GLN A 273 26.19 -6.69 -11.69
N LEU A 274 25.21 -6.00 -12.30
CA LEU A 274 25.09 -5.91 -13.76
C LEU A 274 26.29 -5.18 -14.38
N PHE A 275 26.83 -4.13 -13.74
CA PHE A 275 28.07 -3.48 -14.17
C PHE A 275 29.26 -4.44 -14.19
N LEU A 276 29.46 -5.20 -13.11
CA LEU A 276 30.54 -6.20 -13.01
C LEU A 276 30.41 -7.28 -14.09
N GLU A 277 29.21 -7.78 -14.33
CA GLU A 277 28.96 -8.82 -15.32
C GLU A 277 29.18 -8.33 -16.75
N VAL A 278 28.80 -7.09 -17.08
CA VAL A 278 29.08 -6.50 -18.39
C VAL A 278 30.59 -6.32 -18.60
N GLN A 279 31.32 -5.92 -17.57
CA GLN A 279 32.78 -5.76 -17.63
C GLN A 279 33.52 -7.09 -17.82
N GLN A 280 33.04 -8.17 -17.18
CA GLN A 280 33.69 -9.49 -17.25
C GLN A 280 33.36 -10.25 -18.54
N GLU A 281 32.10 -10.20 -18.98
CA GLU A 281 31.60 -11.03 -20.09
C GLU A 281 31.52 -10.29 -21.42
N HIS A 282 31.67 -8.95 -21.43
CA HIS A 282 31.45 -8.08 -22.60
C HIS A 282 30.12 -8.38 -23.33
N SER A 283 29.10 -8.79 -22.57
CA SER A 283 27.82 -9.23 -23.09
C SER A 283 26.90 -8.05 -23.41
N LYS A 284 26.53 -7.90 -24.69
CA LYS A 284 25.57 -6.88 -25.15
C LYS A 284 24.18 -7.05 -24.54
N ASP A 285 23.78 -8.28 -24.26
CA ASP A 285 22.46 -8.58 -23.67
C ASP A 285 22.41 -8.10 -22.22
N LYS A 286 23.48 -8.34 -21.44
CA LYS A 286 23.59 -7.83 -20.07
C LYS A 286 23.71 -6.31 -20.02
N ALA A 287 24.38 -5.71 -20.99
CA ALA A 287 24.46 -4.25 -21.06
C ALA A 287 23.11 -3.61 -21.42
N SER A 288 22.29 -4.28 -22.23
CA SER A 288 20.90 -3.88 -22.47
C SER A 288 20.04 -4.01 -21.20
N GLN A 289 20.25 -5.06 -20.40
CA GLN A 289 19.56 -5.23 -19.11
C GLN A 289 19.98 -4.14 -18.10
N LEU A 290 21.28 -3.84 -18.02
CA LEU A 290 21.81 -2.75 -17.19
C LEU A 290 21.18 -1.42 -17.58
N LYS A 291 21.15 -1.10 -18.89
CA LYS A 291 20.52 0.14 -19.36
C LYS A 291 19.04 0.19 -18.99
N LYS A 292 18.29 -0.91 -19.17
CA LYS A 292 16.87 -0.96 -18.81
C LYS A 292 16.64 -0.75 -17.31
N GLU A 293 17.49 -1.30 -16.45
CA GLU A 293 17.39 -1.07 -15.00
C GLU A 293 17.76 0.37 -14.64
N LEU A 294 18.82 0.94 -15.23
CA LEU A 294 19.17 2.37 -15.03
C LEU A 294 18.04 3.31 -15.49
N ASP A 295 17.45 3.05 -16.67
CA ASP A 295 16.32 3.82 -17.19
C ASP A 295 15.07 3.65 -16.29
N ARG A 296 14.80 2.42 -15.83
CA ARG A 296 13.65 2.10 -14.96
C ARG A 296 13.68 2.85 -13.63
N TRP A 297 14.87 3.07 -13.09
CA TRP A 297 15.09 3.76 -11.82
C TRP A 297 15.49 5.22 -12.01
N ASN A 298 15.43 5.76 -13.23
CA ASN A 298 15.84 7.13 -13.55
C ASN A 298 17.26 7.48 -13.06
N LEU A 299 18.17 6.50 -13.10
CA LEU A 299 19.57 6.61 -12.67
C LEU A 299 20.53 6.73 -13.86
N TYR A 300 20.03 6.70 -15.09
CA TYR A 300 20.91 6.67 -16.26
C TYR A 300 21.81 7.90 -16.34
N GLY A 301 21.32 9.12 -16.04
CA GLY A 301 22.14 10.33 -16.04
C GLY A 301 23.31 10.26 -15.06
N LEU A 302 23.05 9.86 -13.80
CA LEU A 302 24.07 9.67 -12.77
C LEU A 302 25.14 8.61 -13.14
N TYR A 303 24.73 7.58 -13.88
CA TYR A 303 25.59 6.44 -14.24
C TYR A 303 26.07 6.48 -15.69
N GLU A 304 25.78 7.55 -16.44
CA GLU A 304 26.01 7.61 -17.88
C GLU A 304 27.49 7.43 -18.22
N ASP A 305 28.37 8.17 -17.53
CA ASP A 305 29.81 8.09 -17.75
C ASP A 305 30.34 6.67 -17.49
N ARG A 306 29.93 6.05 -16.37
CA ARG A 306 30.31 4.66 -16.03
C ARG A 306 29.78 3.67 -17.07
N PHE A 307 28.55 3.87 -17.55
CA PHE A 307 27.92 3.02 -18.54
C PHE A 307 28.63 3.12 -19.90
N LEU A 308 28.98 4.34 -20.35
CA LEU A 308 29.69 4.58 -21.60
C LEU A 308 31.13 4.05 -21.54
N GLU A 309 31.78 4.10 -20.38
CA GLU A 309 33.11 3.50 -20.17
C GLU A 309 33.16 2.00 -20.42
N LEU A 310 32.07 1.26 -20.18
CA LEU A 310 32.00 -0.18 -20.49
C LEU A 310 32.23 -0.50 -21.98
N PHE A 311 32.07 0.49 -22.86
CA PHE A 311 32.20 0.33 -24.32
C PHE A 311 33.35 1.14 -24.92
N ARG A 312 34.06 1.94 -24.11
CA ARG A 312 35.30 2.57 -24.56
C ARG A 312 36.38 1.48 -24.65
N GLN A 313 36.79 1.16 -25.87
CA GLN A 313 37.88 0.22 -26.12
C GLN A 313 39.18 0.73 -25.49
N ASP A 314 39.91 -0.17 -24.83
CA ASP A 314 41.33 -0.02 -24.53
C ASP A 314 42.09 0.35 -25.84
N PRO A 315 42.82 1.47 -25.90
CA PRO A 315 43.64 1.81 -27.06
C PRO A 315 44.83 0.86 -27.29
N ASP A 316 45.10 -0.08 -26.39
CA ASP A 316 46.35 -0.87 -26.36
C ASP A 316 46.22 -2.35 -26.77
N ASN A 317 45.20 -2.72 -27.55
CA ASN A 317 45.15 -4.07 -28.14
C ASN A 317 44.90 -4.04 -29.66
N ILE A 318 45.93 -3.61 -30.39
CA ILE A 318 46.18 -3.97 -31.80
C ILE A 318 47.15 -5.15 -31.83
#